data_AF-X1N377-F1
#
_entry.id   AF-X1N377-F1
#
_cell.length_a   1.000
_cell.length_b   1.000
_cell.length_c   1.000
_cell.angle_alpha   90.00
_cell.angle_beta   90.00
_cell.angle_gamma   90.00
#
_symmetry.space_group_name_H-M   'P 1'
#
loop_
_entity.id
_entity.type
_entity.pdbx_description
1 polymer ?
#
loop_
_entity_poly.entity_id
_entity_poly.type
_entity_poly.pdbx_seq_one_letter_code
_entity_poly.pdbx_strand_id
1 'polypeptide(L)'
;MKQLAAGAHLRDIDGVPDKIKRLFVTAHEIIPEWHVRMQAAFQRSTNNAVSKTVNFPQEATREDIAKVYMTAYEQGLKGNNHLPG
;
A
#
# COMPACT_ATOMS: atom_id res chain seq x y z
N MET A 1 -12.74 19.42 5.16
CA MET A 1 -11.34 19.93 5.20
C MET A 1 -10.81 20.13 6.61
N LYS A 2 -11.46 20.92 7.49
CA LYS A 2 -10.96 21.13 8.86
C LYS A 2 -10.76 19.84 9.68
N GLN A 3 -11.68 18.87 9.57
CA GLN A 3 -11.57 17.57 10.27
C GLN A 3 -10.38 16.73 9.78
N LEU A 4 -10.19 16.62 8.46
CA LEU A 4 -9.05 15.91 7.87
C LEU A 4 -7.71 16.54 8.29
N ALA A 5 -7.64 17.88 8.30
CA ALA A 5 -6.44 18.60 8.75
C ALA A 5 -6.14 18.39 10.25
N ALA A 6 -7.15 18.05 11.05
CA ALA A 6 -7.00 17.69 12.46
C ALA A 6 -6.67 16.20 12.69
N GLY A 7 -6.46 15.42 11.62
CA GLY A 7 -6.08 14.00 11.69
C GLY A 7 -7.24 13.01 11.63
N ALA A 8 -8.47 13.46 11.38
CA ALA A 8 -9.57 12.52 11.15
C ALA A 8 -9.32 11.68 9.88
N HIS A 9 -9.61 10.38 9.93
CA HIS A 9 -9.62 9.57 8.71
C HIS A 9 -10.90 9.82 7.92
N LEU A 10 -10.79 9.93 6.59
CA LEU A 10 -11.93 10.19 5.71
C LEU A 10 -13.05 9.14 5.86
N ARG A 11 -12.67 7.89 6.13
CA ARG A 11 -13.60 6.77 6.39
C ARG A 11 -14.56 7.05 7.55
N ASP A 12 -14.12 7.81 8.55
CA ASP A 12 -14.84 8.06 9.81
C ASP A 12 -15.66 9.36 9.78
N ILE A 13 -15.64 10.09 8.66
CA ILE A 13 -16.41 11.33 8.52
C ILE A 13 -17.83 11.00 8.06
N ASP A 14 -18.80 11.37 8.89
CA ASP A 14 -20.23 11.26 8.56
C ASP A 14 -20.64 12.21 7.43
N GLY A 15 -21.62 11.80 6.62
CA GLY A 15 -22.12 12.58 5.49
C GLY A 15 -21.28 12.53 4.21
N VAL A 16 -20.12 11.87 4.23
CA VAL A 16 -19.33 11.60 3.02
C VAL A 16 -19.82 10.29 2.36
N PRO A 17 -20.20 10.29 1.08
CA PRO A 17 -20.64 9.07 0.40
C PRO A 17 -19.55 7.99 0.34
N ASP A 18 -19.92 6.72 0.50
CA ASP A 18 -18.97 5.59 0.51
C ASP A 18 -18.11 5.48 -0.75
N LYS A 19 -18.68 5.83 -1.91
CA LYS A 19 -17.91 5.86 -3.17
C LYS A 19 -16.72 6.81 -3.10
N ILE A 20 -16.86 7.93 -2.38
CA ILE A 20 -15.81 8.93 -2.20
C ILE A 20 -14.80 8.40 -1.18
N LYS A 21 -15.26 7.82 -0.06
CA LYS A 21 -14.39 7.18 0.94
C LYS A 21 -13.49 6.12 0.31
N ARG A 22 -14.04 5.28 -0.58
CA ARG A 22 -13.29 4.23 -1.30
C ARG A 22 -12.30 4.78 -2.32
N LEU A 23 -12.59 5.94 -2.93
CA LEU A 23 -11.72 6.55 -3.94
C LEU A 23 -10.48 7.19 -3.32
N PHE A 24 -10.59 7.73 -2.11
CA PHE A 24 -9.54 8.50 -1.44
C PHE A 24 -8.94 7.74 -0.25
N VAL A 25 -8.55 6.49 -0.47
CA VAL A 25 -7.81 5.68 0.50
C VAL A 25 -6.35 6.12 0.60
N THR A 26 -5.74 5.95 1.77
CA THR A 26 -4.33 6.21 2.04
C THR A 26 -3.49 4.93 2.00
N ALA A 27 -2.16 5.08 2.06
CA ALA A 27 -1.23 3.97 1.91
C ALA A 27 -1.38 2.86 2.97
N HIS A 28 -1.69 3.22 4.22
CA HIS A 28 -1.92 2.27 5.32
C HIS A 28 -3.25 1.52 5.22
N GLU A 29 -4.15 1.99 4.36
CA GLU A 29 -5.47 1.38 4.14
C GLU A 29 -5.44 0.38 2.98
N ILE A 30 -4.33 0.30 2.25
CA ILE A 30 -4.10 -0.63 1.16
C ILE A 30 -3.29 -1.81 1.71
N ILE A 31 -3.82 -3.03 1.60
CA ILE A 31 -3.13 -4.22 2.07
C ILE A 31 -1.78 -4.41 1.35
N PRO A 32 -0.74 -4.95 2.04
CA PRO A 32 0.63 -5.05 1.51
C PRO A 32 0.74 -5.68 0.13
N GLU A 33 -0.03 -6.74 -0.13
CA GLU A 33 -0.05 -7.45 -1.42
C GLU A 33 -0.44 -6.55 -2.60
N TRP A 34 -1.38 -5.61 -2.40
CA TRP A 34 -1.77 -4.68 -3.46
C TRP A 34 -0.67 -3.68 -3.79
N HIS A 35 0.17 -3.29 -2.83
CA HIS A 35 1.35 -2.47 -3.12
C HIS A 35 2.35 -3.20 -4.03
N VAL A 36 2.59 -4.49 -3.78
CA VAL A 36 3.49 -5.34 -4.59
C VAL A 36 2.93 -5.53 -6.00
N ARG A 37 1.63 -5.84 -6.13
CA ARG A 37 0.97 -5.99 -7.43
C ARG A 37 1.04 -4.70 -8.25
N MET A 38 0.87 -3.55 -7.60
CA MET A 38 1.03 -2.25 -8.24
C MET A 38 2.47 -2.04 -8.73
N GLN A 39 3.47 -2.33 -7.88
CA GLN A 39 4.87 -2.22 -8.27
C GLN A 39 5.20 -3.15 -9.46
N ALA A 40 4.69 -4.38 -9.46
CA ALA A 40 4.85 -5.32 -10.57
C ALA A 40 4.24 -4.83 -11.87
N ALA A 41 3.10 -4.14 -11.80
CA ALA A 41 2.48 -3.54 -12.98
C ALA A 41 3.39 -2.52 -13.67
N PHE A 42 4.08 -1.68 -12.90
CA PHE A 42 5.04 -0.71 -13.45
C PHE A 42 6.39 -1.34 -13.83
N GLN A 43 6.84 -2.37 -13.11
CA GLN A 43 8.11 -3.03 -13.38
C GLN A 43 8.16 -3.67 -14.77
N ARG A 44 7.03 -4.19 -15.26
CA ARG A 44 6.92 -4.79 -16.61
C ARG A 44 7.29 -3.82 -17.74
N SER A 45 7.10 -2.52 -17.53
CA SER A 45 7.40 -1.48 -18.51
C SER A 45 8.67 -0.68 -18.18
N THR A 46 9.44 -1.09 -17.17
CA THR A 46 10.61 -0.37 -16.68
C THR A 46 11.87 -1.23 -16.76
N ASN A 47 12.90 -0.73 -17.46
CA ASN A 47 14.21 -1.38 -17.56
C ASN A 47 15.03 -1.30 -16.26
N ASN A 48 14.90 -0.21 -15.51
CA ASN A 48 15.46 -0.01 -14.19
C ASN A 48 14.51 -0.54 -13.09
N ALA A 49 14.89 -0.40 -11.83
CA ALA A 49 14.04 -0.77 -10.70
C ALA A 49 12.98 0.30 -10.40
N VAL A 50 11.80 -0.13 -9.95
CA VAL A 50 10.74 0.78 -9.46
C VAL A 50 10.92 1.00 -7.95
N SER A 51 11.12 2.26 -7.53
CA SER A 51 11.16 2.62 -6.11
C SER A 51 9.74 2.78 -5.57
N LYS A 52 9.27 1.80 -4.80
CA LYS A 52 7.96 1.82 -4.15
C LYS A 52 8.08 1.23 -2.75
N THR A 53 7.51 1.93 -1.77
CA THR A 53 7.39 1.42 -0.40
C THR A 53 6.15 0.54 -0.27
N VAL A 54 6.30 -0.66 0.27
CA VAL A 54 5.19 -1.48 0.79
C VAL A 54 4.99 -1.10 2.26
N ASN A 55 3.81 -0.56 2.58
CA ASN A 55 3.45 -0.20 3.95
C ASN A 55 2.76 -1.40 4.61
N PHE A 56 3.18 -1.71 5.83
CA PHE A 56 2.59 -2.77 6.64
C PHE A 56 1.79 -2.17 7.79
N PRO A 57 0.69 -2.81 8.20
CA PRO A 57 0.07 -2.48 9.47
C PRO A 57 1.03 -2.81 10.63
N GLN A 58 0.87 -2.15 11.77
CA GLN A 58 1.75 -2.31 12.93
C GLN A 58 1.73 -3.76 13.47
N GLU A 59 0.60 -4.44 13.31
CA GLU A 59 0.35 -5.83 13.69
C GLU A 59 0.86 -6.86 12.65
N ALA A 60 1.52 -6.42 11.58
CA ALA A 60 2.02 -7.34 10.55
C ALA A 60 2.99 -8.37 11.13
N THR A 61 2.75 -9.62 10.79
CA THR A 61 3.58 -10.74 11.25
C THR A 61 4.82 -10.91 10.36
N ARG A 62 5.78 -11.71 10.83
CA ARG A 62 6.95 -12.08 10.01
C ARG A 62 6.53 -12.86 8.78
N GLU A 63 5.47 -13.65 8.91
CA GLU A 63 4.87 -14.44 7.84
C GLU A 63 4.24 -13.54 6.77
N ASP A 64 3.56 -12.45 7.15
CA ASP A 64 3.02 -11.46 6.21
C ASP A 64 4.13 -10.78 5.40
N ILE A 65 5.22 -10.42 6.08
CA ILE A 65 6.40 -9.83 5.45
C ILE A 65 7.03 -10.85 4.48
N ALA A 66 7.23 -12.09 4.91
CA ALA A 66 7.80 -13.16 4.09
C ALA A 66 6.95 -13.41 2.84
N LYS A 67 5.61 -13.44 2.97
CA LYS A 67 4.70 -13.61 1.84
C LYS A 67 4.85 -12.49 0.80
N VAL A 68 5.00 -11.24 1.24
CA VAL A 68 5.25 -10.10 0.35
C VAL A 68 6.56 -10.25 -0.40
N TYR A 69 7.63 -10.67 0.28
CA TYR A 69 8.92 -10.92 -0.37
C TYR A 69 8.85 -12.05 -1.39
N MET A 70 8.18 -13.16 -1.05
CA MET A 70 7.97 -14.27 -1.99
C MET A 70 7.16 -13.84 -3.20
N THR A 71 6.09 -13.07 -3.00
CA THR A 71 5.27 -12.54 -4.09
C THR A 71 6.09 -11.60 -4.98
N ALA A 72 6.91 -10.73 -4.40
CA ALA A 72 7.80 -9.84 -5.16
C ALA A 72 8.81 -10.61 -6.02
N TYR A 73 9.38 -11.69 -5.46
CA TYR A 73 10.28 -12.59 -6.17
C TYR A 73 9.58 -13.31 -7.34
N GLU A 74 8.40 -13.89 -7.11
CA GLU A 74 7.59 -14.56 -8.13
C GLU A 74 7.16 -13.61 -9.26
N GLN A 75 6.96 -12.33 -8.95
CA GLN A 75 6.61 -11.29 -9.92
C GLN A 75 7.83 -10.69 -10.65
N GLY A 76 9.05 -11.16 -10.37
CA GLY A 76 10.28 -10.70 -11.03
C GLY A 76 10.67 -9.26 -10.71
N LEU A 77 10.32 -8.76 -9.51
CA LEU A 77 10.68 -7.40 -9.10
C LEU A 77 12.20 -7.26 -8.89
N LYS A 78 12.76 -6.14 -9.36
CA LYS A 78 14.21 -5.85 -9.25
C LYS A 78 14.63 -5.29 -7.89
N GLY A 79 13.66 -4.97 -7.03
CA GLY A 79 13.88 -4.47 -5.69
C GLY A 79 12.54 -4.24 -4.98
N ASN A 80 12.53 -4.30 -3.65
CA ASN A 80 11.35 -4.03 -2.84
C ASN A 80 11.78 -3.32 -1.55
N ASN A 81 11.22 -2.13 -1.29
CA ASN A 81 11.49 -1.38 -0.06
C ASN A 81 10.27 -1.49 0.86
N HIS A 82 10.47 -1.74 2.15
CA HIS A 82 9.39 -1.87 3.12
C HIS A 82 9.62 -0.90 4.28
N LEU A 83 8.54 -0.39 4.85
CA LEU A 83 8.57 0.34 6.12
C LEU A 83 7.63 -0.36 7.11
N PRO A 84 8.09 -0.61 8.36
CA PRO A 84 7.17 -0.94 9.43
C PRO A 84 6.29 0.29 9.73
N GLY A 85 5.00 0.03 9.94
CA GLY A 85 4.01 1.03 10.39
C GLY A 85 4.13 1.33 11.87
#